data_AF-A0A544VV39-F1
#
_entry.id   AF-A0A544VV39-F1
#
_cell.length_a   1.000
_cell.length_b   1.000
_cell.length_c   1.000
_cell.angle_alpha   90.00
_cell.angle_beta   90.00
_cell.angle_gamma   90.00
#
_symmetry.space_group_name_H-M   'P 1'
#
loop_
_entity.id
_entity.type
_entity.pdbx_description
1 polymer ?
#
loop_
_entity_poly.entity_id
_entity_poly.type
_entity_poly.pdbx_seq_one_letter_code
_entity_poly.pdbx_strand_id
1 'polypeptide(L)'
;MPLARAGRPRHHDQKRPGLTARDEILDAAGELFTTLGYTATSTRSIAESVGIRQASLYHYFKTKDDILCALLGQTVSPTLAFIPSLLGAEPALSANEHLHALAAFDGGQLLAGRWNLGALYLLPELRGAGLESFWSDRERLRLHYLALSQAVIAATGVHLAAADLPFRLVESLVNMWSVPPGDERAELPIHVADACLRVLGVSDRETPALRERTRALIERYTSAETLLR
;
A
#
# COMPACT_ATOMS: atom_id res chain seq x y z
N MET A 1 2.47 41.48 -40.09
CA MET A 1 1.94 40.76 -38.90
C MET A 1 3.04 39.94 -38.27
N PRO A 2 3.36 40.11 -36.98
CA PRO A 2 4.37 39.29 -36.33
C PRO A 2 3.79 37.92 -35.98
N LEU A 3 4.46 36.86 -36.45
CA LEU A 3 4.16 35.48 -36.12
C LEU A 3 4.45 35.24 -34.64
N ALA A 4 3.41 34.97 -33.85
CA ALA A 4 3.56 34.49 -32.49
C ALA A 4 4.39 33.19 -32.51
N ARG A 5 5.55 33.20 -31.86
CA ARG A 5 6.35 31.98 -31.63
C ARG A 5 5.56 31.08 -30.69
N ALA A 6 4.82 30.13 -31.25
CA ALA A 6 4.28 29.00 -30.50
C ALA A 6 5.45 28.28 -29.84
N GLY A 7 5.49 28.29 -28.49
CA GLY A 7 6.51 27.58 -27.73
C GLY A 7 6.45 26.09 -28.04
N ARG A 8 7.59 25.49 -28.41
CA ARG A 8 7.71 24.05 -28.65
C ARG A 8 7.23 23.28 -27.39
N PRO A 9 6.40 22.25 -27.52
CA PRO A 9 6.08 21.36 -26.41
C PRO A 9 7.39 20.88 -25.78
N ARG A 10 7.55 21.09 -24.47
CA ARG A 10 8.72 20.55 -23.76
C ARG A 10 8.54 19.03 -23.72
N HIS A 11 9.24 18.34 -24.61
CA HIS A 11 9.33 16.89 -24.57
C HIS A 11 10.15 16.54 -23.33
N HIS A 12 9.46 16.18 -22.26
CA HIS A 12 10.08 15.51 -21.14
C HIS A 12 10.21 14.05 -21.56
N ASP A 13 11.41 13.66 -21.99
CA ASP A 13 11.72 12.26 -22.25
C ASP A 13 11.53 11.50 -20.94
N GLN A 14 10.68 10.49 -20.97
CA GLN A 14 10.40 9.66 -19.80
C GLN A 14 11.70 8.99 -19.35
N LYS A 15 12.15 9.28 -18.13
CA LYS A 15 13.40 8.74 -17.56
C LYS A 15 13.15 7.75 -16.44
N ARG A 16 11.94 7.73 -15.89
CA ARG A 16 11.55 6.85 -14.79
C ARG A 16 10.24 6.12 -15.11
N PRO A 17 9.99 4.97 -14.48
CA PRO A 17 8.70 4.32 -14.59
C PRO A 17 7.57 5.24 -14.11
N GLY A 18 6.42 5.15 -14.77
CA GLY A 18 5.26 6.01 -14.52
C GLY A 18 4.51 6.31 -15.83
N LEU A 19 3.28 6.82 -15.75
CA LEU A 19 2.57 7.30 -16.94
C LEU A 19 2.59 8.83 -17.03
N THR A 20 2.92 9.48 -15.92
CA THR A 20 2.90 10.93 -15.77
C THR A 20 4.16 11.45 -15.08
N ALA A 21 4.46 12.74 -15.27
CA ALA A 21 5.54 13.40 -14.53
C ALA A 21 5.32 13.34 -13.01
N ARG A 22 4.07 13.28 -12.55
CA ARG A 22 3.75 13.08 -11.13
C ARG A 22 4.23 11.72 -10.64
N ASP A 23 4.07 10.67 -11.44
CA ASP A 23 4.51 9.32 -11.10
C ASP A 23 6.04 9.23 -11.08
N GLU A 24 6.74 9.87 -12.03
CA GLU A 24 8.20 9.92 -12.01
C GLU A 24 8.75 10.64 -10.76
N ILE A 25 8.08 11.72 -10.33
CA ILE A 25 8.43 12.43 -9.08
C ILE A 25 8.25 11.50 -7.88
N LEU A 26 7.16 10.74 -7.83
CA LEU A 26 6.91 9.80 -6.75
C LEU A 26 7.92 8.65 -6.75
N ASP A 27 8.24 8.05 -7.90
CA ASP A 27 9.28 7.02 -7.99
C ASP A 27 10.64 7.53 -7.51
N ALA A 28 11.08 8.71 -7.98
CA ALA A 28 12.34 9.31 -7.54
C ALA A 28 12.34 9.63 -6.03
N ALA A 29 11.23 10.14 -5.50
CA ALA A 29 11.11 10.45 -4.08
C ALA A 29 11.09 9.17 -3.22
N GLY A 30 10.39 8.12 -3.66
CA GLY A 30 10.35 6.82 -2.99
C GLY A 30 11.75 6.20 -2.88
N GLU A 31 12.53 6.27 -3.96
CA GLU A 31 13.93 5.86 -3.98
C GLU A 31 14.75 6.65 -2.96
N LEU A 32 14.75 7.98 -3.07
CA LEU A 32 15.62 8.83 -2.26
C LEU A 32 15.24 8.78 -0.77
N PHE A 33 13.94 8.77 -0.44
CA PHE A 33 13.49 8.67 0.95
C PHE A 33 13.85 7.32 1.58
N THR A 34 13.80 6.21 0.84
CA THR A 34 14.11 4.89 1.38
C THR A 34 15.61 4.56 1.40
N THR A 35 16.41 5.22 0.55
CA THR A 35 17.87 4.95 0.45
C THR A 35 18.74 5.99 1.15
N LEU A 36 18.41 7.28 1.06
CA LEU A 36 19.18 8.38 1.68
C LEU A 36 18.54 8.91 2.96
N GLY A 37 17.26 8.57 3.18
CA GLY A 37 16.47 9.09 4.28
C GLY A 37 15.69 10.35 3.91
N TYR A 38 14.53 10.51 4.56
CA TYR A 38 13.61 11.61 4.31
C TYR A 38 14.23 12.99 4.62
N THR A 39 14.94 13.12 5.73
CA THR A 39 15.53 14.38 6.18
C THR A 39 16.68 14.84 5.28
N ALA A 40 17.53 13.92 4.82
CA ALA A 40 18.65 14.21 3.92
C ALA A 40 18.21 14.54 2.48
N THR A 41 16.97 14.19 2.11
CA THR A 41 16.44 14.41 0.77
C THR A 41 15.78 15.79 0.64
N SER A 42 16.17 16.54 -0.40
CA SER A 42 15.58 17.85 -0.73
C SER A 42 14.63 17.76 -1.94
N THR A 43 13.69 18.70 -2.07
CA THR A 43 12.85 18.79 -3.29
C THR A 43 13.68 19.11 -4.54
N ARG A 44 14.84 19.76 -4.37
CA ARG A 44 15.80 20.00 -5.44
C ARG A 44 16.43 18.70 -5.95
N SER A 45 16.92 17.83 -5.06
CA SER A 45 17.51 16.55 -5.45
C SER A 45 16.49 15.63 -6.11
N ILE A 46 15.22 15.66 -5.68
CA ILE A 46 14.13 14.95 -6.36
C ILE A 46 13.93 15.48 -7.79
N ALA A 47 13.84 16.81 -7.96
CA ALA A 47 13.67 17.42 -9.27
C ALA A 47 14.83 17.12 -10.23
N GLU A 48 16.07 17.16 -9.72
CA GLU A 48 17.28 16.80 -10.47
C GLU A 48 17.25 15.33 -10.91
N SER A 49 16.81 14.41 -10.03
CA SER A 49 16.69 12.98 -10.31
C SER A 49 15.67 12.66 -11.43
N VAL A 50 14.63 13.48 -11.57
CA VAL A 50 13.61 13.37 -12.64
C VAL A 50 14.00 14.18 -13.89
N GLY A 51 15.00 15.04 -13.80
CA GLY A 51 15.44 15.92 -14.89
C GLY A 51 14.53 17.11 -15.15
N ILE A 52 13.79 17.57 -14.14
CA ILE A 52 12.93 18.77 -14.21
C ILE A 52 13.49 19.92 -13.37
N ARG A 53 12.99 21.13 -13.61
CA ARG A 53 13.32 22.28 -12.75
C ARG A 53 12.58 22.13 -11.42
N GLN A 54 13.21 22.52 -10.31
CA GLN A 54 12.57 22.51 -8.99
C GLN A 54 11.26 23.31 -8.96
N ALA A 55 11.20 24.45 -9.66
CA ALA A 55 9.97 25.24 -9.80
C ALA A 55 8.83 24.43 -10.45
N SER A 56 9.15 23.52 -11.38
CA SER A 56 8.16 22.65 -12.03
C SER A 56 7.64 21.56 -11.10
N LEU A 57 8.47 21.06 -10.17
CA LEU A 57 8.03 20.11 -9.14
C LEU A 57 6.93 20.72 -8.25
N TYR A 58 7.04 22.01 -7.91
CA TYR A 58 6.04 22.71 -7.10
C TYR A 58 4.66 22.86 -7.75
N HIS A 59 4.54 22.60 -9.06
CA HIS A 59 3.22 22.50 -9.70
C HIS A 59 2.50 21.18 -9.37
N TYR A 60 3.24 20.13 -9.00
CA TYR A 60 2.68 18.83 -8.65
C TYR A 60 2.52 18.66 -7.14
N PHE A 61 3.50 19.11 -6.37
CA PHE A 61 3.53 18.98 -4.91
C PHE A 61 4.06 20.26 -4.28
N LYS A 62 3.29 20.88 -3.40
CA LYS A 62 3.66 22.18 -2.82
C LYS A 62 4.79 22.03 -1.81
N THR A 63 4.83 20.90 -1.11
CA THR A 63 5.80 20.61 -0.06
C THR A 63 6.43 19.22 -0.21
N LYS A 64 7.52 18.98 0.52
CA LYS A 64 8.12 17.64 0.65
C LYS A 64 7.17 16.67 1.36
N ASP A 65 6.37 17.18 2.29
CA ASP A 65 5.36 16.43 3.05
C ASP A 65 4.23 15.98 2.14
N ASP A 66 3.80 16.79 1.17
CA ASP A 66 2.78 16.39 0.19
C ASP A 66 3.24 15.19 -0.64
N ILE A 67 4.53 15.16 -1.02
CA ILE A 67 5.14 14.03 -1.74
C ILE A 67 5.13 12.79 -0.85
N LEU A 68 5.55 12.94 0.41
CA LEU A 68 5.55 11.84 1.37
C LEU A 68 4.14 11.31 1.61
N CYS A 69 3.16 12.19 1.82
CA CYS A 69 1.75 11.82 1.99
C CYS A 69 1.23 11.03 0.80
N ALA A 70 1.55 11.48 -0.42
CA ALA A 70 1.14 10.79 -1.63
C ALA A 70 1.83 9.43 -1.81
N LEU A 71 3.08 9.28 -1.36
CA LEU A 71 3.78 8.00 -1.34
C LEU A 71 3.15 7.04 -0.34
N LEU A 72 2.96 7.49 0.90
CA LEU A 72 2.36 6.67 1.94
C LEU A 72 0.92 6.27 1.57
N GLY A 73 0.16 7.14 0.91
CA GLY A 73 -1.16 6.77 0.37
C GLY A 73 -1.13 5.53 -0.53
N GLN A 74 -0.07 5.32 -1.32
CA GLN A 74 0.04 4.15 -2.22
C GLN A 74 0.05 2.81 -1.47
N THR A 75 0.39 2.82 -0.18
CA THR A 75 0.45 1.62 0.66
C THR A 75 -0.89 1.22 1.27
N VAL A 76 -1.88 2.13 1.32
CA VAL A 76 -3.16 1.92 2.02
C VAL A 76 -4.35 2.07 1.08
N SER A 77 -4.29 3.03 0.14
CA SER A 77 -5.42 3.35 -0.74
C SER A 77 -5.89 2.16 -1.58
N PRO A 78 -5.02 1.32 -2.17
CA PRO A 78 -5.47 0.13 -2.91
C PRO A 78 -6.22 -0.86 -2.01
N THR A 79 -5.74 -1.10 -0.79
CA THR A 79 -6.39 -2.00 0.16
C THR A 79 -7.76 -1.47 0.58
N LEU A 80 -7.88 -0.15 0.82
CA LEU A 80 -9.18 0.47 1.11
C LEU A 80 -10.15 0.36 -0.08
N ALA A 81 -9.66 0.44 -1.31
CA ALA A 81 -10.47 0.25 -2.52
C ALA A 81 -10.92 -1.21 -2.72
N PHE A 82 -10.16 -2.17 -2.20
CA PHE A 82 -10.52 -3.59 -2.24
C PHE A 82 -11.66 -3.94 -1.28
N ILE A 83 -11.77 -3.30 -0.11
CA ILE A 83 -12.78 -3.60 0.93
C ILE A 83 -14.23 -3.62 0.40
N PRO A 84 -14.71 -2.63 -0.38
CA PRO A 84 -16.06 -2.68 -0.95
C PRO A 84 -16.34 -3.93 -1.79
N SER A 85 -15.33 -4.47 -2.50
CA SER A 85 -15.49 -5.69 -3.28
C SER A 85 -15.67 -6.94 -2.41
N LEU A 86 -15.02 -6.97 -1.24
CA LEU A 86 -15.19 -8.04 -0.25
C LEU A 86 -16.57 -7.95 0.42
N LEU A 87 -17.03 -6.74 0.73
CA LEU A 87 -18.35 -6.49 1.31
C LEU A 87 -19.49 -6.82 0.35
N GLY A 88 -19.30 -6.61 -0.95
CA GLY A 88 -20.28 -6.92 -2.00
C GLY A 88 -20.13 -8.31 -2.63
N ALA A 89 -19.33 -9.19 -2.04
CA ALA A 89 -19.11 -10.53 -2.58
C ALA A 89 -20.37 -11.40 -2.45
N GLU A 90 -20.67 -12.17 -3.50
CA GLU A 90 -21.78 -13.13 -3.53
C GLU A 90 -21.24 -14.56 -3.77
N PRO A 91 -21.58 -15.54 -2.90
CA PRO A 91 -22.25 -15.37 -1.60
C PRO A 91 -21.41 -14.53 -0.63
N ALA A 92 -22.08 -13.93 0.36
CA ALA A 92 -21.45 -13.13 1.41
C ALA A 92 -20.33 -13.91 2.13
N LEU A 93 -19.21 -13.23 2.37
CA LEU A 93 -18.06 -13.82 3.04
C LEU A 93 -18.28 -13.93 4.55
N SER A 94 -17.78 -15.02 5.13
CA SER A 94 -17.55 -15.11 6.57
C SER A 94 -16.45 -14.12 7.02
N ALA A 95 -16.37 -13.84 8.33
CA ALA A 95 -15.31 -13.02 8.89
C ALA A 95 -13.91 -13.61 8.63
N ASN A 96 -13.78 -14.95 8.65
CA ASN A 96 -12.53 -15.66 8.35
C ASN A 96 -12.09 -15.41 6.90
N GLU A 97 -13.00 -15.60 5.94
CA GLU A 97 -12.73 -15.39 4.50
C GLU A 97 -12.39 -13.94 4.21
N HIS A 98 -13.14 -12.99 4.78
CA HIS A 98 -12.90 -11.56 4.59
C HIS A 98 -11.53 -11.17 5.17
N LEU A 99 -11.25 -11.52 6.42
CA LEU A 99 -9.98 -11.18 7.07
C LEU A 99 -8.78 -11.77 6.32
N HIS A 100 -8.90 -13.02 5.88
CA HIS A 100 -7.83 -13.68 5.13
C HIS A 100 -7.60 -13.04 3.77
N ALA A 101 -8.66 -12.74 3.02
CA ALA A 101 -8.54 -12.09 1.72
C ALA A 101 -7.96 -10.67 1.84
N LEU A 102 -8.41 -9.91 2.83
CA LEU A 102 -7.89 -8.57 3.12
C LEU A 102 -6.40 -8.63 3.48
N ALA A 103 -6.01 -9.51 4.40
CA ALA A 103 -4.62 -9.67 4.84
C ALA A 103 -3.68 -10.07 3.70
N ALA A 104 -4.11 -11.00 2.85
CA ALA A 104 -3.33 -11.44 1.71
C ALA A 104 -3.16 -10.34 0.66
N PHE A 105 -4.24 -9.61 0.34
CA PHE A 105 -4.18 -8.51 -0.61
C PHE A 105 -3.30 -7.37 -0.09
N ASP A 106 -3.54 -6.93 1.14
CA ASP A 106 -2.81 -5.83 1.79
C ASP A 106 -1.31 -6.14 1.91
N GLY A 107 -0.97 -7.35 2.37
CA GLY A 107 0.41 -7.82 2.39
C GLY A 107 1.06 -7.86 1.01
N GLY A 108 0.28 -8.24 -0.02
CA GLY A 108 0.70 -8.17 -1.41
C GLY A 108 1.06 -6.74 -1.84
N GLN A 109 0.22 -5.76 -1.49
CA GLN A 109 0.46 -4.35 -1.79
C GLN A 109 1.73 -3.81 -1.12
N LEU A 110 1.97 -4.18 0.15
CA LEU A 110 3.18 -3.79 0.88
C LEU A 110 4.46 -4.36 0.25
N LEU A 111 4.39 -5.54 -0.37
CA LEU A 111 5.54 -6.19 -1.02
C LEU A 111 5.68 -5.88 -2.51
N ALA A 112 4.63 -5.45 -3.20
CA ALA A 112 4.64 -5.22 -4.65
C ALA A 112 5.36 -3.91 -5.05
N GLY A 113 5.49 -2.96 -4.11
CA GLY A 113 6.13 -1.67 -4.37
C GLY A 113 7.62 -1.80 -4.75
N ARG A 114 8.05 -0.97 -5.73
CA ARG A 114 9.47 -0.81 -6.11
C ARG A 114 10.36 -0.36 -4.95
N TRP A 115 9.76 0.34 -3.99
CA TRP A 115 10.41 0.90 -2.81
C TRP A 115 9.68 0.43 -1.56
N ASN A 116 10.41 0.21 -0.46
CA ASN A 116 9.82 -0.17 0.83
C ASN A 116 9.18 1.02 1.55
N LEU A 117 8.07 1.54 1.00
CA LEU A 117 7.42 2.74 1.54
C LEU A 117 6.87 2.54 2.95
N GLY A 118 6.51 1.30 3.33
CA GLY A 118 6.06 0.99 4.68
C GLY A 118 7.12 1.22 5.76
N ALA A 119 8.41 1.15 5.41
CA ALA A 119 9.50 1.43 6.35
C ALA A 119 9.50 2.89 6.80
N LEU A 120 8.90 3.77 6.00
CA LEU A 120 8.82 5.19 6.31
C LEU A 120 7.85 5.48 7.47
N TYR A 121 6.92 4.57 7.83
CA TYR A 121 5.93 4.76 8.92
C TYR A 121 6.56 5.05 10.30
N LEU A 122 7.82 4.65 10.48
CA LEU A 122 8.53 4.75 11.75
C LEU A 122 9.37 6.03 11.86
N LEU A 123 9.38 6.87 10.82
CA LEU A 123 10.12 8.13 10.83
C LEU A 123 9.52 9.09 11.89
N PRO A 124 10.34 9.62 12.82
CA PRO A 124 9.88 10.59 13.83
C PRO A 124 9.20 11.83 13.21
N GLU A 125 9.64 12.22 12.02
CA GLU A 125 9.17 13.37 11.26
C GLU A 125 7.69 13.24 10.85
N LEU A 126 7.15 12.02 10.76
CA LEU A 126 5.73 11.80 10.44
C LEU A 126 4.76 12.26 11.52
N ARG A 127 5.25 12.53 12.74
CA ARG A 127 4.41 12.97 13.87
C ARG A 127 3.96 14.44 13.79
N GLY A 128 4.60 15.24 12.94
CA GLY A 128 4.29 16.68 12.79
C GLY A 128 4.03 17.14 11.35
N ALA A 129 4.17 16.24 10.36
CA ALA A 129 3.92 16.53 8.95
C ALA A 129 2.41 16.48 8.67
N GLY A 130 1.94 17.30 7.70
CA GLY A 130 0.54 17.37 7.23
C GLY A 130 0.08 16.09 6.53
N LEU A 131 0.03 15.00 7.29
CA LEU A 131 -0.23 13.63 6.88
C LEU A 131 -1.55 13.13 7.43
N GLU A 132 -2.45 14.04 7.82
CA GLU A 132 -3.71 13.67 8.46
C GLU A 132 -4.53 12.73 7.59
N SER A 133 -4.50 12.92 6.27
CA SER A 133 -5.19 12.04 5.32
C SER A 133 -4.63 10.62 5.34
N PHE A 134 -3.31 10.44 5.26
CA PHE A 134 -2.70 9.12 5.34
C PHE A 134 -2.99 8.43 6.68
N TRP A 135 -2.83 9.14 7.80
CA TRP A 135 -3.11 8.56 9.12
C TRP A 135 -4.58 8.21 9.31
N SER A 136 -5.49 9.02 8.77
CA SER A 136 -6.92 8.72 8.75
C SER A 136 -7.21 7.46 7.92
N ASP A 137 -6.60 7.32 6.75
CA ASP A 137 -6.76 6.15 5.88
C ASP A 137 -6.23 4.88 6.53
N ARG A 138 -5.04 4.95 7.11
CA ARG A 138 -4.43 3.83 7.82
C ARG A 138 -5.24 3.43 9.04
N GLU A 139 -5.80 4.40 9.78
CA GLU A 139 -6.68 4.10 10.91
C GLU A 139 -8.00 3.49 10.45
N ARG A 140 -8.59 3.95 9.35
CA ARG A 140 -9.77 3.31 8.74
C ARG A 140 -9.50 1.85 8.40
N LEU A 141 -8.34 1.57 7.79
CA LEU A 141 -7.93 0.20 7.49
C LEU A 141 -7.77 -0.63 8.77
N ARG A 142 -7.05 -0.12 9.78
CA ARG A 142 -6.86 -0.80 11.07
C ARG A 142 -8.18 -1.11 11.77
N LEU A 143 -9.12 -0.17 11.79
CA LEU A 143 -10.44 -0.37 12.40
C LEU A 143 -11.25 -1.44 11.66
N HIS A 144 -11.09 -1.57 10.35
CA HIS A 144 -11.71 -2.64 9.57
C HIS A 144 -11.14 -4.02 9.92
N TYR A 145 -9.82 -4.14 10.04
CA TYR A 145 -9.16 -5.35 10.58
C TYR A 145 -9.65 -5.68 12.00
N LEU A 146 -9.76 -4.66 12.86
CA LEU A 146 -10.19 -4.84 14.24
C LEU A 146 -11.61 -5.41 14.32
N ALA A 147 -12.53 -4.87 13.52
CA ALA A 147 -13.92 -5.33 13.47
C ALA A 147 -14.01 -6.81 13.01
N LEU A 148 -13.29 -7.18 11.95
CA LEU A 148 -13.22 -8.56 11.48
C LEU A 148 -12.63 -9.49 12.53
N SER A 149 -11.52 -9.07 13.15
CA SER A 149 -10.82 -9.87 14.17
C SER A 149 -11.69 -10.10 15.40
N GLN A 150 -12.47 -9.10 15.83
CA GLN A 150 -13.45 -9.23 16.91
C GLN A 150 -14.57 -10.23 16.56
N ALA A 151 -15.04 -10.24 15.30
CA ALA A 151 -16.03 -11.21 14.84
C ALA A 151 -15.48 -12.65 14.84
N VAL A 152 -14.22 -12.85 14.42
CA VAL A 152 -13.54 -14.15 14.50
C VAL A 152 -13.38 -14.58 15.96
N ILE A 153 -12.89 -13.68 16.83
CA ILE A 153 -12.71 -13.93 18.27
C ILE A 153 -14.02 -14.35 18.94
N ALA A 154 -15.15 -13.71 18.58
CA ALA A 154 -16.45 -14.06 19.13
C ALA A 154 -16.85 -15.53 18.84
N ALA A 155 -16.35 -16.11 17.75
CA ALA A 155 -16.58 -17.51 17.39
C ALA A 155 -15.56 -18.50 18.00
N THR A 156 -14.33 -18.05 18.27
CA THR A 156 -13.24 -18.93 18.74
C THR A 156 -12.96 -18.87 20.24
N GLY A 157 -13.39 -17.81 20.92
CA GLY A 157 -13.16 -17.60 22.35
C GLY A 157 -11.75 -17.13 22.72
N VAL A 158 -10.94 -16.75 21.74
CA VAL A 158 -9.61 -16.14 21.98
C VAL A 158 -9.75 -14.79 22.71
N HIS A 159 -8.75 -14.40 23.49
CA HIS A 159 -8.81 -13.15 24.25
C HIS A 159 -8.86 -11.91 23.34
N LEU A 160 -9.72 -10.92 23.66
CA LEU A 160 -9.91 -9.71 22.85
C LEU A 160 -8.63 -8.90 22.59
N ALA A 161 -7.63 -8.99 23.46
CA ALA A 161 -6.32 -8.35 23.25
C ALA A 161 -5.60 -8.83 21.98
N ALA A 162 -5.97 -9.99 21.43
CA ALA A 162 -5.44 -10.48 20.16
C ALA A 162 -6.01 -9.76 18.92
N ALA A 163 -7.07 -8.96 19.06
CA ALA A 163 -7.83 -8.43 17.93
C ALA A 163 -7.05 -7.45 17.03
N ASP A 164 -5.99 -6.79 17.53
CA ASP A 164 -5.14 -5.90 16.72
C ASP A 164 -3.98 -6.68 16.04
N LEU A 165 -3.70 -7.92 16.46
CA LEU A 165 -2.54 -8.69 15.98
C LEU A 165 -2.55 -8.94 14.46
N PRO A 166 -3.67 -9.27 13.80
CA PRO A 166 -3.69 -9.45 12.35
C PRO A 166 -3.15 -8.25 11.58
N PHE A 167 -3.55 -7.03 11.95
CA PHE A 167 -3.04 -5.82 11.31
C PHE A 167 -1.52 -5.68 11.51
N ARG A 168 -1.00 -6.00 12.70
CA ARG A 168 0.45 -5.98 12.97
C ARG A 168 1.22 -7.05 12.23
N LEU A 169 0.64 -8.23 12.06
CA LEU A 169 1.25 -9.32 11.29
C LEU A 169 1.39 -8.92 9.82
N VAL A 170 0.38 -8.29 9.23
CA VAL A 170 0.47 -7.76 7.86
C VAL A 170 1.53 -6.66 7.75
N GLU A 171 1.55 -5.70 8.69
CA GLU A 171 2.58 -4.66 8.71
C GLU A 171 4.00 -5.22 8.86
N SER A 172 4.17 -6.40 9.46
CA SER A 172 5.49 -7.03 9.61
C SER A 172 6.17 -7.35 8.26
N LEU A 173 5.40 -7.49 7.18
CA LEU A 173 5.93 -7.72 5.82
C LEU A 173 6.83 -6.59 5.34
N VAL A 174 6.65 -5.37 5.88
CA VAL A 174 7.57 -4.24 5.65
C VAL A 174 9.00 -4.60 6.05
N ASN A 175 9.18 -5.33 7.15
CA ASN A 175 10.49 -5.79 7.60
C ASN A 175 11.03 -6.94 6.75
N MET A 176 10.15 -7.68 6.09
CA MET A 176 10.50 -8.79 5.20
C MET A 176 10.77 -8.35 3.76
N TRP A 177 10.61 -7.05 3.44
CA TRP A 177 10.89 -6.51 2.10
C TRP A 177 12.35 -6.71 1.67
N SER A 178 13.28 -6.95 2.61
CA SER A 178 14.67 -7.30 2.32
C SER A 178 14.82 -8.66 1.63
N VAL A 179 13.80 -9.53 1.68
CA VAL A 179 13.78 -10.77 0.91
C VAL A 179 13.75 -10.42 -0.58
N PRO A 180 14.67 -10.96 -1.40
CA PRO A 180 14.69 -10.67 -2.84
C PRO A 180 13.35 -10.98 -3.51
N PRO A 181 12.95 -10.22 -4.55
CA PRO A 181 11.82 -10.58 -5.40
C PRO A 181 11.97 -12.00 -5.97
N GLY A 182 10.91 -12.80 -5.88
CA GLY A 182 10.88 -14.19 -6.32
C GLY A 182 9.67 -14.93 -5.75
N ASP A 183 9.55 -16.22 -6.09
CA ASP A 183 8.40 -17.06 -5.72
C ASP A 183 8.18 -17.12 -4.20
N GLU A 184 9.27 -17.21 -3.42
CA GLU A 184 9.19 -17.23 -1.95
C GLU A 184 8.55 -15.96 -1.39
N ARG A 185 8.96 -14.78 -1.89
CA ARG A 185 8.39 -13.51 -1.46
C ARG A 185 6.94 -13.37 -1.89
N ALA A 186 6.58 -13.87 -3.07
CA ALA A 186 5.23 -13.83 -3.59
C ALA A 186 4.24 -14.66 -2.74
N GLU A 187 4.72 -15.70 -2.05
CA GLU A 187 3.91 -16.52 -1.14
C GLU A 187 3.82 -15.94 0.28
N LEU A 188 4.66 -14.98 0.68
CA LEU A 188 4.62 -14.42 2.04
C LEU A 188 3.24 -13.84 2.44
N PRO A 189 2.53 -13.07 1.59
CA PRO A 189 1.23 -12.50 1.96
C PRO A 189 0.19 -13.56 2.31
N ILE A 190 0.14 -14.69 1.58
CA ILE A 190 -0.82 -15.75 1.88
C ILE A 190 -0.49 -16.44 3.21
N HIS A 191 0.79 -16.64 3.49
CA HIS A 191 1.23 -17.23 4.75
C HIS A 191 0.99 -16.32 5.96
N VAL A 192 1.15 -15.00 5.79
CA VAL A 192 0.79 -14.02 6.81
C VAL A 192 -0.73 -13.98 7.02
N ALA A 193 -1.53 -14.09 5.96
CA ALA A 193 -2.98 -14.21 6.09
C ALA A 193 -3.41 -15.47 6.87
N ASP A 194 -2.76 -16.61 6.64
CA ASP A 194 -3.00 -17.79 7.48
C ASP A 194 -2.67 -17.50 8.95
N ALA A 195 -1.52 -16.86 9.21
CA ALA A 195 -1.07 -16.54 10.57
C ALA A 195 -2.04 -15.58 11.29
N CYS A 196 -2.65 -14.64 10.54
CA CYS A 196 -3.70 -13.76 11.04
C CYS A 196 -4.91 -14.53 11.56
N LEU A 197 -5.29 -15.64 10.93
CA LEU A 197 -6.40 -16.47 11.43
C LEU A 197 -5.98 -17.40 12.56
N ARG A 198 -4.77 -17.98 12.48
CA ARG A 198 -4.22 -18.84 13.55
C ARG A 198 -4.13 -18.11 14.88
N VAL A 199 -3.66 -16.86 14.89
CA VAL A 199 -3.54 -16.08 16.14
C VAL A 199 -4.90 -15.76 16.76
N LEU A 200 -5.98 -15.83 15.98
CA LEU A 200 -7.36 -15.68 16.43
C LEU A 200 -8.05 -17.02 16.73
N GLY A 201 -7.33 -18.14 16.70
CA GLY A 201 -7.85 -19.46 17.10
C GLY A 201 -8.55 -20.24 16.00
N VAL A 202 -8.45 -19.83 14.73
CA VAL A 202 -8.98 -20.60 13.60
C VAL A 202 -8.06 -21.78 13.29
N SER A 203 -8.65 -22.93 12.94
CA SER A 203 -7.90 -24.17 12.71
C SER A 203 -7.21 -24.19 11.34
N ASP A 204 -5.99 -24.73 11.29
CA ASP A 204 -5.27 -25.00 10.02
C ASP A 204 -6.03 -25.91 9.05
N ARG A 205 -7.04 -26.65 9.53
CA ARG A 205 -7.91 -27.47 8.67
C ARG A 205 -8.71 -26.63 7.68
N GLU A 206 -9.00 -25.38 8.00
CA GLU A 206 -9.76 -24.46 7.14
C GLU A 206 -8.86 -23.77 6.11
N THR A 207 -7.54 -23.71 6.38
CA THR A 207 -6.56 -22.93 5.60
C THR A 207 -6.58 -23.23 4.09
N PRO A 208 -6.59 -24.50 3.62
CA PRO A 208 -6.57 -24.77 2.17
C PRO A 208 -7.77 -24.15 1.43
N ALA A 209 -8.97 -24.24 2.00
CA ALA A 209 -10.18 -23.66 1.41
C ALA A 209 -10.15 -22.12 1.44
N LEU A 210 -9.65 -21.54 2.53
CA LEU A 210 -9.49 -20.09 2.68
C LEU A 210 -8.52 -19.51 1.66
N ARG A 211 -7.37 -20.18 1.43
CA ARG A 211 -6.39 -19.76 0.43
C ARG A 211 -6.97 -19.77 -0.97
N GLU A 212 -7.67 -20.85 -1.35
CA GLU A 212 -8.30 -20.95 -2.68
C GLU A 212 -9.33 -19.85 -2.88
N ARG A 213 -10.22 -19.66 -1.90
CA ARG A 213 -11.23 -18.59 -1.95
C ARG A 213 -10.59 -17.20 -2.05
N THR A 214 -9.50 -16.98 -1.31
CA THR A 214 -8.75 -15.72 -1.30
C THR A 214 -8.11 -15.43 -2.66
N ARG A 215 -7.43 -16.40 -3.26
CA ARG A 215 -6.82 -16.24 -4.59
C ARG A 215 -7.88 -15.88 -5.63
N ALA A 216 -9.03 -16.56 -5.62
CA ALA A 216 -10.14 -16.26 -6.53
C ALA A 216 -10.74 -14.87 -6.34
N LEU A 217 -10.83 -14.36 -5.10
CA LEU A 217 -11.31 -13.01 -4.81
C LEU A 217 -10.33 -11.94 -5.32
N ILE A 218 -9.04 -12.13 -5.04
CA ILE A 218 -7.99 -11.20 -5.49
C ILE A 218 -7.91 -11.17 -7.02
N GLU A 219 -7.88 -12.33 -7.67
CA GLU A 219 -7.83 -12.43 -9.14
C GLU A 219 -9.03 -11.76 -9.81
N ARG A 220 -10.23 -11.93 -9.25
CA ARG A 220 -11.44 -11.28 -9.76
C ARG A 220 -11.33 -9.75 -9.65
N TYR A 221 -10.85 -9.26 -8.52
CA TYR A 221 -10.70 -7.82 -8.28
C TYR A 221 -9.64 -7.20 -9.21
N THR A 222 -8.47 -7.81 -9.32
CA THR A 222 -7.38 -7.30 -10.18
C THR A 222 -7.73 -7.37 -11.67
N SER A 223 -8.45 -8.41 -12.08
CA SER A 223 -8.96 -8.51 -13.46
C SER A 223 -9.98 -7.40 -13.77
N ALA A 224 -10.88 -7.10 -12.84
CA ALA A 224 -11.85 -6.02 -12.99
C ALA A 224 -11.19 -4.63 -13.04
N GLU A 225 -10.17 -4.38 -12.21
CA GLU A 225 -9.39 -3.14 -12.29
C GLU A 225 -8.67 -2.98 -13.63
N THR A 226 -8.16 -4.07 -14.20
CA THR A 226 -7.45 -4.05 -15.49
C THR A 226 -8.38 -3.66 -16.64
N LEU A 227 -9.66 -4.05 -16.58
CA LEU A 227 -10.66 -3.70 -17.59
C LEU A 227 -11.15 -2.23 -17.51
N LEU A 228 -10.91 -1.56 -16.38
CA LEU A 228 -11.32 -0.17 -16.14
C LEU A 228 -10.22 0.86 -16.50
N ARG A 229 -9.01 0.40 -16.84
CA ARG A 229 -7.87 1.23 -17.25
C ARG A 229 -7.69 1.21 -18.76
#